data_AF-A0A927F6A8-F1
#
_entry.id   AF-A0A927F6A8-F1
#
_cell.length_a   1.000
_cell.length_b   1.000
_cell.length_c   1.000
_cell.angle_alpha   90.00
_cell.angle_beta   90.00
_cell.angle_gamma   90.00
#
_symmetry.space_group_name_H-M   'P 1'
#
loop_
_entity.id
_entity.type
_entity.pdbx_description
1 polymer ?
#
loop_
_entity_poly.entity_id
_entity_poly.type
_entity_poly.pdbx_seq_one_letter_code
_entity_poly.pdbx_strand_id
1 'polypeptide(L)'
;MSTSPGTRCCTLLGFWTPRSWDGVPKLGKAVLDEHIKTYTALRVERHEAMSLLPRVRVLHANLSAYDATYVALAETLGVPFVTTDARIKRGVQRPRCVIDVVGGV
;
A
#
# COMPACT_ATOMS: atom_id res chain seq x y z
N MET A 1 -0.86 -33.37 -17.68
CA MET A 1 -1.69 -32.21 -18.07
C MET A 1 -2.82 -32.07 -17.06
N SER A 2 -2.75 -31.05 -16.21
CA SER A 2 -3.84 -30.70 -15.28
C SER A 2 -3.89 -29.17 -15.20
N THR A 3 -4.84 -28.60 -15.94
CA THR A 3 -5.25 -27.19 -15.84
C THR A 3 -6.27 -27.09 -14.72
N SER A 4 -5.86 -26.53 -13.57
CA SER A 4 -6.79 -26.22 -12.48
C SER A 4 -7.39 -24.82 -12.71
N PRO A 5 -8.72 -24.68 -12.84
CA PRO A 5 -9.34 -23.41 -13.16
C PRO A 5 -9.47 -22.50 -11.94
N GLY A 6 -8.93 -21.29 -12.10
CA GLY A 6 -9.21 -20.04 -11.39
C GLY A 6 -10.04 -20.10 -10.10
N THR A 7 -9.33 -20.08 -8.97
CA THR A 7 -9.89 -19.79 -7.66
C THR A 7 -10.48 -18.38 -7.66
N ARG A 8 -11.82 -18.30 -7.63
CA ARG A 8 -12.57 -17.07 -7.35
C ARG A 8 -12.32 -16.70 -5.89
N CYS A 9 -11.54 -15.66 -5.64
CA CYS A 9 -11.24 -15.19 -4.28
C CYS A 9 -11.88 -13.81 -4.06
N CYS A 10 -12.90 -13.80 -3.19
CA CYS A 10 -13.44 -12.67 -2.41
C CYS A 10 -14.06 -11.45 -3.12
N THR A 11 -15.33 -11.58 -3.51
CA THR A 11 -16.29 -10.50 -3.79
C THR A 11 -17.05 -10.08 -2.53
N LEU A 12 -16.43 -9.36 -1.57
CA LEU A 12 -17.18 -8.93 -0.37
C LEU A 12 -17.06 -7.47 0.07
N LEU A 13 -16.34 -6.58 -0.64
CA LEU A 13 -16.31 -5.14 -0.27
C LEU A 13 -16.36 -4.13 -1.43
N GLY A 14 -16.83 -4.52 -2.64
CA GLY A 14 -17.23 -3.58 -3.69
C GLY A 14 -16.17 -2.59 -4.22
N PHE A 15 -14.91 -2.72 -3.81
CA PHE A 15 -13.83 -1.78 -4.12
C PHE A 15 -12.68 -2.43 -4.93
N TRP A 16 -12.97 -3.53 -5.61
CA TRP A 16 -12.02 -4.20 -6.50
C TRP A 16 -12.32 -3.80 -7.94
N THR A 17 -11.65 -2.76 -8.43
CA THR A 17 -11.42 -2.64 -9.87
C THR A 17 -10.53 -3.82 -10.27
N PRO A 18 -10.90 -4.64 -11.27
CA PRO A 18 -9.99 -5.60 -11.86
C PRO A 18 -8.85 -4.81 -12.50
N ARG A 19 -7.74 -4.62 -11.78
CA ARG A 19 -6.47 -4.34 -12.43
C ARG A 19 -5.99 -5.71 -12.90
N SER A 20 -6.59 -6.17 -13.98
CA SER A 20 -6.28 -7.49 -14.49
C SER A 20 -4.84 -7.47 -14.98
N TRP A 21 -3.98 -8.24 -14.30
CA TRP A 21 -2.63 -8.53 -14.74
C TRP A 21 -2.72 -9.55 -15.88
N ASP A 22 -3.47 -9.21 -16.92
CA ASP A 22 -3.74 -10.14 -18.01
C ASP A 22 -2.63 -9.98 -19.05
N GLY A 23 -1.64 -10.88 -18.99
CA GLY A 23 -0.62 -11.04 -20.02
C GLY A 23 0.83 -10.74 -19.62
N VAL A 24 1.08 -10.24 -18.41
CA VAL A 24 2.47 -10.12 -17.91
C VAL A 24 2.91 -11.49 -17.39
N PRO A 25 3.95 -12.13 -17.98
CA PRO A 25 4.44 -13.40 -17.47
C PRO A 25 4.97 -13.22 -16.05
N LYS A 26 4.73 -14.23 -15.21
CA LYS A 26 5.32 -14.27 -13.86
C LYS A 26 6.85 -14.19 -13.98
N LEU A 27 7.48 -13.50 -13.03
CA LEU A 27 8.94 -13.45 -12.95
C LEU A 27 9.52 -14.88 -12.85
N GLY A 28 10.59 -15.13 -13.61
CA GLY A 28 11.38 -16.36 -13.45
C GLY A 28 12.01 -16.43 -12.07
N LYS A 29 12.19 -17.63 -11.52
CA LYS A 29 12.69 -17.83 -10.15
C LYS A 29 14.00 -17.09 -9.86
N ALA A 30 14.98 -17.18 -10.76
CA ALA A 30 16.27 -16.50 -10.58
C ALA A 30 16.14 -14.97 -10.50
N VAL A 31 15.28 -14.38 -11.34
CA VAL A 31 15.00 -12.94 -11.35
C VAL A 31 14.23 -12.53 -10.09
N LEU A 32 13.28 -13.36 -9.65
CA LEU A 32 12.58 -13.14 -8.38
C LEU A 32 13.54 -13.16 -7.18
N ASP A 33 14.45 -14.12 -7.12
CA ASP A 33 15.43 -14.22 -6.04
C ASP A 33 16.39 -13.02 -6.01
N GLU A 34 16.82 -12.54 -7.18
CA GLU A 34 17.60 -11.31 -7.32
C GLU A 34 16.81 -10.09 -6.80
N HIS A 35 15.56 -9.92 -7.21
CA HIS A 35 14.73 -8.81 -6.74
C HIS A 35 14.44 -8.87 -5.24
N ILE A 36 14.26 -10.07 -4.67
CA ILE A 36 14.12 -10.24 -3.23
C ILE A 36 15.39 -9.77 -2.51
N LYS A 37 16.59 -10.13 -3.01
CA LYS A 37 17.87 -9.65 -2.44
C LYS A 37 17.98 -8.12 -2.51
N THR A 38 17.58 -7.52 -3.62
CA THR A 38 17.58 -6.05 -3.75
C THR A 38 16.59 -5.41 -2.78
N TYR A 39 15.39 -5.98 -2.65
CA TYR A 39 14.37 -5.48 -1.73
C TYR A 39 14.82 -5.58 -0.26
N THR A 40 15.47 -6.67 0.14
CA THR A 40 15.96 -6.84 1.52
C THR A 40 17.14 -5.94 1.86
N ALA A 41 17.85 -5.41 0.85
CA ALA A 41 18.93 -4.44 1.05
C ALA A 41 18.42 -3.01 1.31
N LEU A 42 17.11 -2.75 1.17
CA LEU A 42 16.53 -1.44 1.48
C LEU A 42 16.71 -1.09 2.95
N ARG A 43 17.18 0.12 3.22
CA ARG A 43 17.32 0.65 4.58
C ARG A 43 15.95 1.09 5.08
N VAL A 44 15.23 0.17 5.73
CA VAL A 44 13.91 0.42 6.33
C VAL A 44 14.04 0.50 7.84
N GLU A 45 13.70 1.67 8.40
CA GLU A 45 13.47 1.82 9.83
C GLU A 45 12.04 1.39 10.16
N ARG A 46 11.88 0.52 11.17
CA ARG A 46 10.58 0.03 11.60
C ARG A 46 10.09 0.85 12.78
N HIS A 47 8.91 1.42 12.64
CA HIS A 47 8.26 2.16 13.72
C HIS A 47 7.14 1.34 14.36
N GLU A 48 6.98 1.54 15.66
CA GLU A 48 5.97 0.88 16.49
C GLU A 48 4.58 1.46 16.19
N ALA A 49 3.60 0.59 15.94
CA ALA A 49 2.28 1.01 15.44
C ALA A 49 1.31 1.49 16.54
N MET A 50 1.45 0.99 17.78
CA MET A 50 0.53 1.30 18.88
C MET A 50 0.54 2.78 19.24
N SER A 51 1.71 3.42 19.19
CA SER A 51 1.85 4.87 19.41
C SER A 51 1.07 5.73 18.41
N LEU A 52 0.78 5.20 17.22
CA LEU A 52 0.06 5.91 16.14
C LEU A 52 -1.46 5.75 16.24
N LEU A 53 -1.97 4.79 17.02
CA LEU A 53 -3.38 4.43 17.07
C LEU A 53 -4.34 5.60 17.32
N PRO A 54 -4.05 6.58 18.19
CA PRO A 54 -4.93 7.73 18.37
C PRO A 54 -5.17 8.50 17.07
N ARG A 55 -4.12 8.67 16.25
CA ARG A 55 -4.23 9.37 14.97
C ARG A 55 -4.82 8.47 13.89
N VAL A 56 -4.43 7.20 13.84
CA VAL A 56 -5.02 6.20 12.94
C VAL A 56 -6.53 6.14 13.10
N ARG A 57 -7.05 6.14 14.35
CA ARG A 57 -8.49 6.11 14.62
C ARG A 57 -9.24 7.30 14.00
N VAL A 58 -8.64 8.49 13.98
CA VAL A 58 -9.23 9.68 13.33
C VAL A 58 -9.25 9.52 11.81
N LEU A 59 -8.14 9.04 11.24
CA LEU A 59 -7.99 8.87 9.78
C LEU A 59 -8.83 7.70 9.23
N HIS A 60 -9.09 6.68 10.04
CA HIS A 60 -9.85 5.49 9.69
C HIS A 60 -11.31 5.78 9.30
N ALA A 61 -11.82 6.97 9.58
CA ALA A 61 -13.14 7.40 9.11
C ALA A 61 -13.25 7.40 7.57
N ASN A 62 -12.13 7.59 6.85
CA ASN A 62 -12.11 7.68 5.38
C ASN A 62 -11.05 6.79 4.72
N LEU A 63 -10.18 6.15 5.49
CA LEU A 63 -9.09 5.32 5.02
C LEU A 63 -9.14 3.92 5.65
N SER A 64 -8.54 2.94 4.99
CA SER A 64 -8.27 1.66 5.63
C SER A 64 -7.32 1.84 6.82
N ALA A 65 -7.36 0.93 7.80
CA ALA A 65 -6.43 1.00 8.95
C ALA A 65 -4.96 0.94 8.50
N TYR A 66 -4.70 0.25 7.40
CA TYR A 66 -3.38 0.16 6.78
C TYR A 66 -2.93 1.52 6.24
N ASP A 67 -3.72 2.15 5.38
CA ASP A 67 -3.37 3.44 4.78
C ASP A 67 -3.29 4.54 5.85
N ALA A 68 -4.21 4.53 6.80
CA ALA A 68 -4.21 5.45 7.94
C ALA A 68 -2.93 5.32 8.79
N THR A 69 -2.37 4.13 8.92
CA THR A 69 -1.12 3.90 9.69
C THR A 69 0.07 4.57 9.01
N TYR A 70 0.21 4.44 7.69
CA TYR A 70 1.31 5.10 6.97
C TYR A 70 1.19 6.62 6.97
N VAL A 71 -0.03 7.15 6.81
CA VAL A 71 -0.27 8.59 6.90
C VAL A 71 0.06 9.08 8.32
N ALA A 72 -0.42 8.39 9.36
CA ALA A 72 -0.14 8.76 10.75
C ALA A 72 1.36 8.70 11.06
N LEU A 73 2.09 7.71 10.55
CA LEU A 73 3.54 7.62 10.70
C LEU A 73 4.26 8.81 10.08
N ALA A 74 3.93 9.14 8.83
CA ALA A 74 4.55 10.28 8.13
C ALA A 74 4.25 11.62 8.83
N GLU A 75 3.02 11.79 9.33
CA GLU A 75 2.65 12.96 10.15
C GLU A 75 3.46 13.04 11.46
N THR A 76 3.66 11.91 12.15
CA THR A 76 4.45 11.87 13.40
C THR A 76 5.93 12.16 13.15
N LEU A 77 6.49 11.68 12.04
CA LEU A 77 7.88 11.93 11.67
C LEU A 77 8.10 13.31 11.05
N GLY A 78 7.03 14.02 10.65
CA GLY A 78 7.12 15.32 9.99
C GLY A 78 7.71 15.24 8.57
N VAL A 79 7.57 14.10 7.89
CA VAL A 79 8.12 13.85 6.54
C VAL A 79 7.01 13.80 5.49
N PRO A 80 7.31 14.04 4.20
CA PRO A 80 6.34 13.83 3.13
C PRO A 80 5.90 12.37 3.04
N PHE A 81 4.60 12.14 2.89
CA PHE A 81 4.02 10.84 2.61
C PHE A 81 3.92 10.61 1.10
N VAL A 82 4.74 9.70 0.58
CA VAL A 82 4.79 9.34 -0.84
C VAL A 82 4.00 8.05 -1.07
N THR A 83 3.06 8.07 -2.01
CA THR A 83 2.24 6.89 -2.35
C THR A 83 1.94 6.84 -3.84
N THR A 84 1.58 5.67 -4.38
CA THR A 84 1.01 5.55 -5.73
C THR A 84 -0.52 5.52 -5.71
N ASP A 85 -1.14 5.42 -4.53
CA ASP A 85 -2.59 5.39 -4.40
C ASP A 85 -3.17 6.81 -4.24
N ALA A 86 -3.69 7.34 -5.35
CA ALA A 86 -4.36 8.64 -5.40
C ALA A 86 -5.59 8.75 -4.49
N ARG A 87 -6.20 7.62 -4.07
CA ARG A 87 -7.37 7.61 -3.18
C ARG A 87 -7.01 8.09 -1.79
N ILE A 88 -5.81 7.79 -1.30
CA ILE A 88 -5.36 8.20 0.03
C ILE A 88 -5.36 9.73 0.14
N LYS A 89 -4.80 10.42 -0.86
CA LYS A 89 -4.78 11.89 -0.90
C LYS A 89 -6.18 12.51 -0.88
N ARG A 90 -7.19 11.84 -1.47
CA ARG A 90 -8.59 12.29 -1.44
C ARG A 90 -9.29 11.98 -0.12
N GLY A 91 -8.92 10.89 0.55
CA GLY A 91 -9.55 10.45 1.80
C GLY A 91 -9.05 11.17 3.04
N VAL A 92 -7.82 11.71 3.04
CA VAL A 92 -7.28 12.42 4.21
C VAL A 92 -7.90 13.80 4.36
N GLN A 93 -8.60 14.01 5.47
CA GLN A 93 -9.09 15.33 5.89
C GLN A 93 -8.07 15.98 6.83
N ARG A 94 -7.61 17.20 6.50
CA ARG A 94 -6.62 17.98 7.27
C ARG A 94 -5.31 17.18 7.52
N PRO A 95 -4.55 16.88 6.46
CA PRO A 95 -3.25 16.23 6.61
C PRO A 95 -2.28 17.13 7.39
N ARG A 96 -1.46 16.53 8.26
CA ARG A 96 -0.36 17.21 8.96
C ARG A 96 0.99 17.08 8.24
N CYS A 97 1.01 16.37 7.11
CA CYS A 97 2.17 16.21 6.24
C CYS A 97 1.78 16.46 4.77
N VAL A 98 2.78 16.67 3.91
CA VAL A 98 2.59 16.72 2.46
C VAL A 98 2.31 15.31 1.95
N ILE A 99 1.30 15.15 1.08
CA ILE A 99 0.98 13.87 0.44
C ILE A 99 1.27 13.95 -1.07
N ASP A 100 2.28 13.22 -1.48
CA ASP A 100 2.76 13.15 -2.87
C ASP A 100 2.33 11.83 -3.50
N VAL A 101 1.60 11.95 -4.61
CA VAL A 101 1.13 10.79 -5.36
C VAL A 101 2.00 10.62 -6.59
N VAL A 102 2.72 9.51 -6.69
CA VAL A 102 3.67 9.20 -7.76
C VAL A 102 3.04 8.20 -8.73
N GLY A 103 3.38 8.33 -10.01
CA GLY A 103 2.90 7.39 -11.05
C GLY A 103 1.54 7.75 -11.63
N GLY A 104 1.18 9.04 -11.64
CA GLY A 104 0.07 9.55 -12.45
C GLY A 104 0.51 9.78 -13.90
N VAL A 105 0.52 8.71 -14.70
CA VAL A 105 0.38 8.72 -16.17
C VAL A 105 -0.55 7.57 -16.54
#